data_AF-A0A1I5N6P9-F1
#
_entry.id   AF-A0A1I5N6P9-F1
#
_cell.length_a   1.000
_cell.length_b   1.000
_cell.length_c   1.000
_cell.angle_alpha   90.00
_cell.angle_beta   90.00
_cell.angle_gamma   90.00
#
_symmetry.space_group_name_H-M   'P 1'
#
loop_
_entity.id
_entity.type
_entity.pdbx_description
1 polymer ?
#
loop_
_entity_poly.entity_id
_entity_poly.type
_entity_poly.pdbx_seq_one_letter_code
_entity_poly.pdbx_strand_id
1 'polypeptide(L)'
;MPKLTGGRPAFRRWVDGHASPKWGLMPLTHVTKGIVAEDIIESDAVAVGDCDVFNEPLAYLFYGRPAYRVAGDGVIKVEAACPFCFVFDAALISKAKAIFPFDTGAFSKRLYSRILLEEMALEDFSLETDTTRPNRILAEVFESRRGYFDGDISKINASKAAQSWDFHARAYLDLLASPGRNEPDDRVCSIEVIFGEPIPLRGNLLAAIVPHTLWEDDKRAPWLEKLAQSNVTISPYVFVPGRHPEYYQAQLEASVKELYVSWGAL
;
A
#
# COMPACT_ATOMS: atom_id res chain seq x y z
N MET A 1 15.90 13.42 12.67
CA MET A 1 14.87 13.26 11.61
C MET A 1 15.13 11.93 10.93
N PRO A 2 14.10 11.11 10.73
CA PRO A 2 14.20 9.87 9.96
C PRO A 2 14.75 10.11 8.56
N LYS A 3 15.42 9.10 8.00
CA LYS A 3 15.96 9.15 6.64
C LYS A 3 15.24 8.13 5.75
N LEU A 4 15.10 8.44 4.47
CA LEU A 4 14.52 7.51 3.50
C LEU A 4 15.41 6.29 3.22
N THR A 5 16.73 6.46 3.32
CA THR A 5 17.72 5.41 3.05
C THR A 5 18.77 5.35 4.15
N GLY A 6 19.50 4.24 4.21
CA GLY A 6 20.55 4.03 5.19
C GLY A 6 20.07 3.23 6.40
N GLY A 7 20.41 3.68 7.61
CA GLY A 7 20.19 2.91 8.83
C GLY A 7 21.07 1.66 8.94
N ARG A 8 20.85 0.88 10.00
CA ARG A 8 21.57 -0.38 10.23
C ARG A 8 21.18 -1.40 9.15
N PRO A 9 22.15 -2.09 8.53
CA PRO A 9 21.87 -2.99 7.40
C PRO A 9 21.29 -4.36 7.81
N ALA A 10 21.05 -4.59 9.10
CA ALA A 10 20.71 -5.92 9.62
C ALA A 10 19.41 -6.48 9.00
N PHE A 11 18.36 -5.66 8.91
CA PHE A 11 17.11 -6.07 8.29
C PHE A 11 17.27 -6.38 6.80
N ARG A 12 17.97 -5.50 6.05
CA ARG A 12 18.25 -5.72 4.62
C ARG A 12 19.05 -7.01 4.39
N ARG A 13 20.07 -7.29 5.21
CA ARG A 13 20.83 -8.54 5.10
C ARG A 13 19.97 -9.78 5.34
N TRP A 14 19.02 -9.71 6.27
CA TRP A 14 18.07 -10.80 6.49
C TRP A 14 17.18 -10.99 5.25
N VAL A 15 16.62 -9.90 4.68
CA VAL A 15 15.81 -9.98 3.44
C VAL A 15 16.63 -10.52 2.26
N ASP A 16 17.86 -10.03 2.08
CA ASP A 16 18.75 -10.40 0.98
C ASP A 16 19.24 -11.86 1.08
N GLY A 17 19.20 -12.46 2.28
CA GLY A 17 19.51 -13.87 2.52
C GLY A 17 18.46 -14.84 1.98
N HIS A 18 17.23 -14.38 1.73
CA HIS A 18 16.13 -15.20 1.21
C HIS A 18 16.14 -15.27 -0.31
N ALA A 19 15.73 -16.41 -0.86
CA ALA A 19 15.66 -16.58 -2.31
C ALA A 19 14.63 -15.62 -2.93
N SER A 20 14.98 -14.99 -4.07
CA SER A 20 13.99 -14.25 -4.86
C SER A 20 12.98 -15.22 -5.47
N PRO A 21 11.67 -15.03 -5.24
CA PRO A 21 10.66 -15.87 -5.87
C PRO A 21 10.62 -15.60 -7.38
N LYS A 22 10.07 -16.56 -8.14
CA LYS A 22 10.01 -16.50 -9.61
C LYS A 22 8.79 -15.75 -10.16
N TRP A 23 7.92 -15.21 -9.31
CA TRP A 23 6.76 -14.42 -9.74
C TRP A 23 7.14 -12.97 -10.03
N GLY A 24 6.34 -12.32 -10.89
CA GLY A 24 6.48 -10.91 -11.21
C GLY A 24 6.20 -9.97 -10.03
N LEU A 25 6.51 -8.69 -10.21
CA LEU A 25 6.14 -7.65 -9.25
C LEU A 25 4.62 -7.49 -9.19
N MET A 26 4.11 -7.09 -8.03
CA MET A 26 2.70 -6.75 -7.87
C MET A 26 2.45 -5.27 -8.23
N PRO A 27 1.27 -4.93 -8.79
CA PRO A 27 0.91 -3.54 -9.07
C PRO A 27 0.93 -2.67 -7.80
N LEU A 28 1.13 -1.36 -7.98
CA LEU A 28 1.13 -0.39 -6.89
C LEU A 28 -0.25 0.25 -6.75
N THR A 29 -0.66 0.62 -5.54
CA THR A 29 -1.99 1.21 -5.32
C THR A 29 -1.93 2.53 -4.57
N HIS A 30 -2.78 3.49 -4.94
CA HIS A 30 -3.04 4.72 -4.20
C HIS A 30 -4.52 4.80 -3.85
N VAL A 31 -4.86 4.88 -2.56
CA VAL A 31 -6.24 5.08 -2.12
C VAL A 31 -6.43 6.50 -1.61
N THR A 32 -7.52 7.15 -1.99
CA THR A 32 -7.84 8.52 -1.59
C THR A 32 -9.36 8.76 -1.55
N LYS A 33 -9.80 9.97 -1.17
CA LYS A 33 -11.21 10.38 -1.24
C LYS A 33 -11.61 10.75 -2.67
N GLY A 34 -12.89 10.57 -3.02
CA GLY A 34 -13.41 10.97 -4.32
C GLY A 34 -13.11 12.41 -4.72
N ILE A 35 -13.19 13.36 -3.79
CA ILE A 35 -12.84 14.76 -4.07
C ILE A 35 -11.37 14.93 -4.51
N VAL A 36 -10.45 14.19 -3.89
CA VAL A 36 -9.02 14.22 -4.23
C VAL A 36 -8.74 13.38 -5.48
N ALA A 37 -9.53 12.33 -5.71
CA ALA A 37 -9.43 11.53 -6.93
C ALA A 37 -9.77 12.36 -8.18
N GLU A 38 -10.77 13.23 -8.09
CA GLU A 38 -11.08 14.21 -9.15
C GLU A 38 -9.87 15.12 -9.42
N ASP A 39 -9.26 15.71 -8.39
CA ASP A 39 -8.05 16.55 -8.52
C ASP A 39 -6.87 15.81 -9.19
N ILE A 40 -6.64 14.55 -8.79
CA ILE A 40 -5.58 13.68 -9.35
C ILE A 40 -5.81 13.44 -10.84
N ILE A 41 -7.06 13.21 -11.25
CA ILE A 41 -7.41 12.91 -12.64
C ILE A 41 -7.37 14.18 -13.50
N GLU A 42 -7.84 15.31 -12.98
CA GLU A 42 -7.77 16.59 -13.67
C GLU A 42 -6.32 17.08 -13.85
N SER A 43 -5.44 16.81 -12.88
CA SER A 43 -4.02 17.14 -12.96
C SER A 43 -3.15 16.09 -13.67
N ASP A 44 -3.72 14.94 -14.04
CA ASP A 44 -3.04 13.78 -14.65
C ASP A 44 -1.87 13.24 -13.80
N ALA A 45 -1.88 13.46 -12.48
CA ALA A 45 -0.83 12.96 -11.59
C ALA A 45 -1.27 12.83 -10.13
N VAL A 46 -0.68 11.85 -9.43
CA VAL A 46 -0.63 11.88 -7.97
C VAL A 46 0.48 12.86 -7.57
N ALA A 47 0.09 14.01 -7.04
CA ALA A 47 1.03 15.03 -6.61
C ALA A 47 1.86 14.59 -5.39
N VAL A 48 3.05 15.16 -5.24
CA VAL A 48 3.79 15.12 -3.98
C VAL A 48 3.11 16.05 -2.98
N GLY A 49 3.05 15.64 -1.72
CA GLY A 49 2.57 16.45 -0.60
C GLY A 49 3.63 16.57 0.48
N ASP A 50 3.53 17.59 1.33
CA ASP A 50 4.42 17.75 2.48
C ASP A 50 4.31 16.54 3.41
N CYS A 51 5.45 15.91 3.70
CA CYS A 51 5.53 14.77 4.60
C CYS A 51 6.09 15.17 5.96
N ASP A 52 5.30 15.00 7.03
CA ASP A 52 5.75 15.25 8.41
C ASP A 52 6.84 14.27 8.90
N VAL A 53 6.90 13.06 8.31
CA VAL A 53 7.85 12.01 8.73
C VAL A 53 9.26 12.32 8.27
N PHE A 54 9.42 12.66 6.99
CA PHE A 54 10.71 12.86 6.34
C PHE A 54 11.03 14.34 6.08
N ASN A 55 10.06 15.23 6.28
CA ASN A 55 10.17 16.68 6.07
C ASN A 55 10.61 17.05 4.64
N GLU A 56 10.00 16.41 3.67
CA GLU A 56 10.17 16.68 2.24
C GLU A 56 8.90 16.33 1.45
N PRO A 57 8.70 16.91 0.24
CA PRO A 57 7.55 16.60 -0.60
C PRO A 57 7.63 15.16 -1.14
N LEU A 58 6.64 14.34 -0.82
CA LEU A 58 6.62 12.91 -1.16
C LEU A 58 5.24 12.46 -1.66
N ALA A 59 5.25 11.44 -2.53
CA ALA A 59 4.04 10.70 -2.92
C ALA A 59 4.16 9.24 -2.48
N TYR A 60 3.03 8.66 -2.08
CA TYR A 60 2.96 7.34 -1.46
C TYR A 60 2.06 6.40 -2.25
N LEU A 61 2.61 5.24 -2.60
CA LEU A 61 1.87 4.09 -3.11
C LEU A 61 2.10 2.88 -2.19
N PHE A 62 1.18 1.93 -2.21
CA PHE A 62 1.34 0.65 -1.53
C PHE A 62 1.59 -0.47 -2.53
N TYR A 63 2.51 -1.37 -2.20
CA TYR A 63 2.84 -2.51 -3.05
C TYR A 63 1.79 -3.60 -2.90
N GLY A 64 1.08 -3.92 -3.98
CA GLY A 64 0.18 -5.07 -4.08
C GLY A 64 -1.12 -5.00 -3.28
N ARG A 65 -1.36 -4.02 -2.40
CA ARG A 65 -2.55 -3.95 -1.56
C ARG A 65 -3.07 -2.52 -1.45
N PRO A 66 -4.39 -2.28 -1.61
CA PRO A 66 -5.00 -0.97 -1.39
C PRO A 66 -5.09 -0.70 0.12
N ALA A 67 -3.96 -0.47 0.78
CA ALA A 67 -3.87 -0.47 2.23
C ALA A 67 -4.34 0.83 2.89
N TYR A 68 -4.29 1.96 2.20
CA TYR A 68 -4.67 3.23 2.82
C TYR A 68 -6.18 3.27 3.14
N ARG A 69 -6.51 3.68 4.36
CA ARG A 69 -7.89 3.90 4.82
C ARG A 69 -8.20 5.38 4.83
N VAL A 70 -9.28 5.74 4.16
CA VAL A 70 -9.77 7.11 4.13
C VAL A 70 -10.29 7.53 5.51
N ALA A 71 -9.71 8.57 6.10
CA ALA A 71 -10.12 9.08 7.41
C ALA A 71 -11.48 9.81 7.37
N GLY A 72 -12.28 9.65 8.42
CA GLY A 72 -13.52 10.39 8.64
C GLY A 72 -14.28 9.97 9.90
N ASP A 73 -15.05 10.90 10.47
CA ASP A 73 -15.87 10.64 11.64
C ASP A 73 -17.27 10.20 11.20
N GLY A 74 -17.48 8.88 11.13
CA GLY A 74 -18.80 8.27 10.93
C GLY A 74 -19.10 7.82 9.50
N VAL A 75 -20.40 7.77 9.17
CA VAL A 75 -20.89 7.15 7.94
C VAL A 75 -20.70 8.03 6.71
N ILE A 76 -20.35 7.42 5.57
CA ILE A 76 -20.18 8.10 4.29
C ILE A 76 -21.56 8.26 3.63
N LYS A 77 -21.94 9.50 3.35
CA LYS A 77 -23.25 9.87 2.77
C LYS A 77 -23.16 10.35 1.31
N VAL A 78 -21.97 10.66 0.84
CA VAL A 78 -21.72 11.23 -0.50
C VAL A 78 -20.50 10.55 -1.14
N GLU A 79 -20.53 10.45 -2.47
CA GLU A 79 -19.48 9.84 -3.29
C GLU A 79 -18.12 10.52 -3.11
N ALA A 80 -18.12 11.85 -2.95
CA ALA A 80 -16.89 12.63 -2.75
C ALA A 80 -16.09 12.20 -1.50
N ALA A 81 -16.75 11.58 -0.52
CA ALA A 81 -16.12 11.07 0.70
C ALA A 81 -15.80 9.56 0.62
N CYS A 82 -16.19 8.88 -0.45
CA CYS A 82 -15.90 7.47 -0.68
C CYS A 82 -14.41 7.23 -1.01
N PRO A 83 -13.88 6.03 -0.71
CA PRO A 83 -12.54 5.64 -1.12
C PRO A 83 -12.48 5.34 -2.62
N PHE A 84 -11.46 5.88 -3.28
CA PHE A 84 -11.09 5.60 -4.66
C PHE A 84 -9.74 4.92 -4.64
N CYS A 85 -9.53 3.92 -5.49
CA CYS A 85 -8.22 3.28 -5.62
C CYS A 85 -7.71 3.36 -7.05
N PHE A 86 -6.53 3.94 -7.21
CA PHE A 86 -5.75 3.91 -8.43
C PHE A 86 -4.77 2.75 -8.37
N VAL A 87 -4.74 1.92 -9.41
CA VAL A 87 -3.84 0.78 -9.54
C VAL A 87 -2.84 1.07 -10.66
N PHE A 88 -1.57 1.17 -10.30
CA PHE A 88 -0.46 1.53 -11.17
C PHE A 88 0.38 0.31 -11.55
N ASP A 89 1.01 0.39 -12.72
CA ASP A 89 1.95 -0.60 -13.21
C ASP A 89 3.10 -0.84 -12.22
N ALA A 90 3.39 -2.12 -12.00
CA ALA A 90 4.42 -2.55 -11.06
C ALA A 90 5.82 -2.03 -11.42
N ALA A 91 6.11 -1.79 -12.71
CA ALA A 91 7.38 -1.25 -13.19
C ALA A 91 7.69 0.14 -12.60
N LEU A 92 6.67 0.89 -12.16
CA LEU A 92 6.84 2.19 -11.54
C LEU A 92 7.71 2.11 -10.27
N ILE A 93 7.76 0.97 -9.58
CA ILE A 93 8.60 0.78 -8.38
C ILE A 93 10.09 1.03 -8.65
N SER A 94 10.55 0.90 -9.90
CA SER A 94 11.93 1.22 -10.29
C SER A 94 12.30 2.69 -10.10
N LYS A 95 11.32 3.59 -10.00
CA LYS A 95 11.48 5.02 -9.73
C LYS A 95 11.31 5.38 -8.26
N ALA A 96 11.12 4.39 -7.38
CA ALA A 96 10.95 4.63 -5.96
C ALA A 96 12.20 5.31 -5.38
N LYS A 97 11.97 6.32 -4.54
CA LYS A 97 13.01 6.97 -3.73
C LYS A 97 13.37 6.12 -2.52
N ALA A 98 12.38 5.42 -1.96
CA ALA A 98 12.56 4.43 -0.90
C ALA A 98 11.38 3.45 -0.84
N ILE A 99 11.63 2.31 -0.22
CA ILE A 99 10.63 1.27 0.03
C ILE A 99 10.74 0.86 1.51
N PHE A 100 9.60 0.72 2.18
CA PHE A 100 9.53 0.30 3.58
C PHE A 100 8.57 -0.89 3.73
N PRO A 101 8.83 -1.82 4.66
CA PRO A 101 8.05 -3.05 4.81
C PRO A 101 6.73 -2.86 5.58
N PHE A 102 6.40 -1.61 5.95
CA PHE A 102 5.22 -1.20 6.71
C PHE A 102 4.94 0.30 6.50
N ASP A 103 3.76 0.77 6.96
CA ASP A 103 3.37 2.19 7.01
C ASP A 103 4.33 3.02 7.90
N THR A 104 5.07 3.94 7.27
CA THR A 104 6.09 4.76 7.94
C THR A 104 5.48 5.86 8.83
N GLY A 105 4.27 6.31 8.50
CA GLY A 105 3.50 7.26 9.31
C GLY A 105 3.06 6.66 10.64
N ALA A 106 2.63 5.40 10.65
CA ALA A 106 2.28 4.68 11.87
C ALA A 106 3.50 4.45 12.80
N PHE A 107 4.66 4.12 12.23
CA PHE A 107 5.92 4.06 12.99
C PHE A 107 6.22 5.40 13.66
N SER A 108 6.13 6.49 12.90
CA SER A 108 6.50 7.84 13.36
C SER A 108 5.55 8.39 14.44
N LYS A 109 4.28 7.96 14.40
CA LYS A 109 3.28 8.21 15.44
C LYS A 109 3.42 7.30 16.67
N ARG A 110 4.50 6.52 16.77
CA ARG A 110 4.80 5.58 17.86
C ARG A 110 3.73 4.50 18.07
N LEU A 111 2.93 4.21 17.03
CA LEU A 111 1.90 3.16 17.10
C LEU A 111 2.50 1.75 17.22
N TYR A 112 3.80 1.60 16.94
CA TYR A 112 4.53 0.34 17.03
C TYR A 112 5.43 0.24 18.29
N SER A 113 5.36 1.22 19.19
CA SER A 113 6.29 1.35 20.33
C SER A 113 6.18 0.25 21.40
N ARG A 114 5.10 -0.55 21.38
CA ARG A 114 4.99 -1.72 22.26
C ARG A 114 5.81 -2.92 21.80
N ILE A 115 6.22 -2.93 20.53
CA ILE A 115 6.87 -4.07 19.88
C ILE A 115 8.26 -3.70 19.42
N LEU A 116 8.41 -2.52 18.78
CA LEU A 116 9.70 -2.02 18.33
C LEU A 116 10.43 -1.34 19.47
N LEU A 117 11.72 -1.66 19.60
CA LEU A 117 12.60 -1.08 20.62
C LEU A 117 12.91 0.39 20.28
N GLU A 118 13.09 1.22 21.31
CA GLU A 118 13.37 2.66 21.15
C GLU A 118 14.67 2.93 20.37
N GLU A 119 15.63 2.02 20.44
CA GLU A 119 16.91 2.13 19.72
C GLU A 119 16.80 1.84 18.23
N MET A 120 15.69 1.26 17.77
CA MET A 120 15.45 0.97 16.35
C MET A 120 14.98 2.23 15.63
N ALA A 121 15.73 2.65 14.61
CA ALA A 121 15.37 3.78 13.77
C ALA A 121 14.50 3.34 12.59
N LEU A 122 13.69 4.23 12.04
CA LEU A 122 12.84 3.93 10.87
C LEU A 122 13.69 3.46 9.68
N GLU A 123 14.79 4.17 9.39
CA GLU A 123 15.71 3.82 8.31
C GLU A 123 16.38 2.44 8.48
N ASP A 124 16.40 1.85 9.67
CA ASP A 124 16.90 0.48 9.88
C ASP A 124 16.05 -0.57 9.14
N PHE A 125 14.78 -0.25 8.88
CA PHE A 125 13.85 -1.11 8.15
C PHE A 125 13.74 -0.75 6.66
N SER A 126 14.44 0.29 6.20
CA SER A 126 14.42 0.68 4.78
C SER A 126 14.90 -0.48 3.90
N LEU A 127 14.12 -0.79 2.87
CA LEU A 127 14.49 -1.69 1.78
C LEU A 127 15.23 -0.96 0.66
N GLU A 128 15.52 0.34 0.86
CA GLU A 128 16.15 1.23 -0.12
C GLU A 128 15.35 1.20 -1.43
N THR A 129 16.01 1.09 -2.57
CA THR A 129 15.39 1.10 -3.91
C THR A 129 15.45 -0.27 -4.60
N ASP A 130 15.81 -1.33 -3.89
CA ASP A 130 15.88 -2.68 -4.45
C ASP A 130 14.48 -3.26 -4.63
N THR A 131 14.04 -3.27 -5.89
CA THR A 131 12.72 -3.74 -6.32
C THR A 131 12.47 -5.24 -6.05
N THR A 132 13.51 -6.02 -5.77
CA THR A 132 13.37 -7.47 -5.49
C THR A 132 13.02 -7.77 -4.03
N ARG A 133 13.38 -6.87 -3.10
CA ARG A 133 13.20 -7.07 -1.66
C ARG A 133 11.73 -7.21 -1.23
N PRO A 134 10.76 -6.45 -1.79
CA PRO A 134 9.34 -6.68 -1.49
C PRO A 134 8.93 -8.13 -1.75
N ASN A 135 9.28 -8.68 -2.91
CA ASN A 135 8.92 -10.06 -3.25
C ASN A 135 9.60 -11.10 -2.36
N ARG A 136 10.84 -10.85 -1.89
CA ARG A 136 11.50 -11.72 -0.91
C ARG A 136 10.76 -11.74 0.42
N ILE A 137 10.31 -10.58 0.91
CA ILE A 137 9.47 -10.49 2.11
C ILE A 137 8.17 -11.26 1.92
N LEU A 138 7.48 -11.05 0.79
CA LEU A 138 6.24 -11.77 0.48
C LEU A 138 6.44 -13.29 0.52
N ALA A 139 7.52 -13.78 -0.09
CA ALA A 139 7.81 -15.21 -0.14
C ALA A 139 8.15 -15.79 1.24
N GLU A 140 8.97 -15.10 2.03
CA GLU A 140 9.40 -15.59 3.34
C GLU A 140 8.29 -15.49 4.39
N VAL A 141 7.57 -14.36 4.42
CA VAL A 141 6.65 -14.03 5.51
C VAL A 141 5.24 -14.52 5.24
N PHE A 142 4.77 -14.39 4.00
CA PHE A 142 3.39 -14.67 3.62
C PHE A 142 3.23 -15.92 2.73
N GLU A 143 4.35 -16.59 2.41
CA GLU A 143 4.46 -17.78 1.54
C GLU A 143 4.03 -17.57 0.07
N SER A 144 3.22 -16.55 -0.21
CA SER A 144 2.63 -16.29 -1.53
C SER A 144 2.14 -14.85 -1.67
N ARG A 145 2.00 -14.38 -2.91
CA ARG A 145 1.34 -13.09 -3.24
C ARG A 145 -0.09 -13.04 -2.69
N ARG A 146 -0.79 -14.18 -2.71
CA ARG A 146 -2.16 -14.30 -2.19
C ARG A 146 -2.22 -14.18 -0.67
N GLY A 147 -1.34 -14.86 0.05
CA GLY A 147 -1.23 -14.75 1.51
C GLY A 147 -0.93 -13.32 1.94
N TYR A 148 -0.04 -12.63 1.20
CA TYR A 148 0.25 -11.23 1.44
C TYR A 148 -0.96 -10.34 1.18
N PHE A 149 -1.61 -10.49 0.02
CA PHE A 149 -2.79 -9.70 -0.33
C PHE A 149 -3.90 -9.83 0.71
N ASP A 150 -4.18 -11.07 1.14
CA ASP A 150 -5.20 -11.39 2.12
C ASP A 150 -4.78 -11.00 3.56
N GLY A 151 -3.54 -10.55 3.77
CA GLY A 151 -3.02 -10.21 5.09
C GLY A 151 -2.96 -11.40 6.05
N ASP A 152 -2.75 -12.61 5.54
CA ASP A 152 -2.72 -13.82 6.36
C ASP A 152 -1.45 -13.88 7.22
N ILE A 153 -1.57 -13.41 8.45
CA ILE A 153 -0.52 -13.43 9.47
C ILE A 153 -0.55 -14.70 10.33
N SER A 154 -1.53 -15.60 10.13
CA SER A 154 -1.74 -16.76 11.00
C SER A 154 -0.59 -17.77 10.98
N LYS A 155 0.23 -17.73 9.92
CA LYS A 155 1.37 -18.60 9.69
C LYS A 155 2.71 -17.98 10.08
N ILE A 156 2.73 -16.70 10.43
CA ILE A 156 3.96 -16.00 10.78
C ILE A 156 4.49 -16.60 12.09
N ASN A 157 5.70 -17.16 12.02
CA ASN A 157 6.43 -17.63 13.19
C ASN A 157 7.82 -17.00 13.19
N ALA A 158 7.98 -15.95 14.00
CA ALA A 158 9.22 -15.18 14.09
C ALA A 158 10.44 -16.05 14.42
N SER A 159 10.29 -17.06 15.27
CA SER A 159 11.39 -17.96 15.66
C SER A 159 11.83 -18.92 14.55
N LYS A 160 10.98 -19.15 13.56
CA LYS A 160 11.27 -19.99 12.40
C LYS A 160 11.87 -19.17 11.25
N ALA A 161 11.36 -17.96 11.03
CA ALA A 161 11.75 -17.10 9.92
C ALA A 161 13.02 -16.26 10.20
N ALA A 162 13.40 -16.07 11.46
CA ALA A 162 14.58 -15.29 11.85
C ALA A 162 15.33 -15.91 13.04
N GLN A 163 16.67 -15.82 13.02
CA GLN A 163 17.52 -16.29 14.11
C GLN A 163 17.40 -15.35 15.33
N SER A 164 17.81 -15.81 16.51
CA SER A 164 17.73 -15.01 17.75
C SER A 164 18.56 -13.72 17.71
N TRP A 165 19.60 -13.66 16.88
CA TRP A 165 20.44 -12.48 16.67
C TRP A 165 19.95 -11.55 15.54
N ASP A 166 18.94 -11.94 14.77
CA ASP A 166 18.36 -11.11 13.71
C ASP A 166 17.34 -10.11 14.30
N PHE A 167 17.81 -9.22 15.18
CA PHE A 167 16.96 -8.39 16.03
C PHE A 167 15.91 -7.58 15.26
N HIS A 168 16.29 -6.90 14.18
CA HIS A 168 15.35 -6.12 13.35
C HIS A 168 14.34 -7.01 12.63
N ALA A 169 14.78 -8.17 12.11
CA ALA A 169 13.86 -9.09 11.44
C ALA A 169 12.83 -9.67 12.42
N ARG A 170 13.28 -10.07 13.62
CA ARG A 170 12.39 -10.52 14.69
C ARG A 170 11.40 -9.44 15.10
N ALA A 171 11.86 -8.20 15.33
CA ALA A 171 10.99 -7.10 15.69
C ALA A 171 9.94 -6.80 14.60
N TYR A 172 10.33 -6.89 13.32
CA TYR A 172 9.39 -6.81 12.20
C TYR A 172 8.37 -7.96 12.22
N LEU A 173 8.81 -9.21 12.36
CA LEU A 173 7.93 -10.38 12.37
C LEU A 173 6.98 -10.37 13.59
N ASP A 174 7.48 -9.99 14.75
CA ASP A 174 6.70 -9.82 15.98
C ASP A 174 5.67 -8.68 15.81
N LEU A 175 6.04 -7.60 15.10
CA LEU A 175 5.12 -6.51 14.74
C LEU A 175 3.96 -7.03 13.91
N LEU A 176 4.23 -7.87 12.91
CA LEU A 176 3.20 -8.47 12.07
C LEU A 176 2.33 -9.49 12.81
N ALA A 177 2.91 -10.27 13.72
CA ALA A 177 2.22 -11.33 14.45
C ALA A 177 1.49 -10.86 15.71
N SER A 178 1.62 -9.59 16.09
CA SER A 178 1.07 -9.07 17.34
C SER A 178 -0.47 -9.07 17.37
N PRO A 179 -1.10 -9.77 18.32
CA PRO A 179 -2.56 -9.79 18.44
C PRO A 179 -3.05 -8.51 19.14
N GLY A 180 -3.53 -7.53 18.38
CA GLY A 180 -3.96 -6.22 18.90
C GLY A 180 -5.45 -5.95 18.76
N ARG A 181 -6.19 -5.86 19.87
CA ARG A 181 -7.54 -5.25 19.95
C ARG A 181 -7.52 -3.70 19.96
N ASN A 182 -6.34 -3.09 20.07
CA ASN A 182 -6.11 -1.64 20.20
C ASN A 182 -4.83 -1.14 19.48
N GLU A 183 -4.21 -1.96 18.63
CA GLU A 183 -2.98 -1.66 17.87
C GLU A 183 -2.98 -2.41 16.53
N PRO A 184 -2.12 -2.02 15.59
CA PRO A 184 -2.47 -1.38 14.33
C PRO A 184 -3.37 -2.26 13.45
N ASP A 185 -4.23 -1.58 12.69
CA ASP A 185 -5.04 -2.12 11.60
C ASP A 185 -4.25 -3.08 10.68
N ASP A 186 -4.95 -3.88 9.87
CA ASP A 186 -4.39 -4.86 8.92
C ASP A 186 -3.39 -4.31 7.89
N ARG A 187 -3.20 -2.99 7.93
CA ARG A 187 -2.17 -2.19 7.27
C ARG A 187 -0.75 -2.44 7.75
N VAL A 188 -0.54 -3.00 8.95
CA VAL A 188 0.82 -3.18 9.52
C VAL A 188 1.74 -3.99 8.61
N CYS A 189 1.18 -4.89 7.80
CA CYS A 189 1.92 -5.69 6.83
C CYS A 189 2.09 -5.04 5.44
N SER A 190 1.63 -3.80 5.22
CA SER A 190 1.61 -3.20 3.89
C SER A 190 2.95 -2.56 3.54
N ILE A 191 3.56 -3.02 2.45
CA ILE A 191 4.81 -2.45 1.95
C ILE A 191 4.51 -1.10 1.30
N GLU A 192 5.17 -0.07 1.79
CA GLU A 192 5.04 1.32 1.35
C GLU A 192 6.14 1.65 0.33
N VAL A 193 5.77 2.28 -0.77
CA VAL A 193 6.66 2.71 -1.86
C VAL A 193 6.57 4.23 -1.97
N ILE A 194 7.70 4.90 -1.78
CA ILE A 194 7.81 6.34 -1.66
C ILE A 194 8.45 6.93 -2.91
N PHE A 195 7.86 8.00 -3.44
CA PHE A 195 8.33 8.73 -4.61
C PHE A 195 8.67 10.17 -4.24
N GLY A 196 9.75 10.70 -4.81
CA GLY A 196 10.16 12.09 -4.64
C GLY A 196 9.64 13.05 -5.72
N GLU A 197 8.91 12.52 -6.70
CA GLU A 197 8.35 13.27 -7.82
C GLU A 197 6.87 12.89 -7.99
N PRO A 198 6.04 13.78 -8.58
CA PRO A 198 4.66 13.44 -8.93
C PRO A 198 4.60 12.20 -9.82
N ILE A 199 3.55 11.40 -9.66
CA ILE A 199 3.36 10.15 -10.39
C ILE A 199 2.33 10.37 -11.49
N PRO A 200 2.72 10.42 -12.78
CA PRO A 200 1.78 10.65 -13.86
C PRO A 200 0.79 9.49 -13.98
N LEU A 201 -0.50 9.76 -14.25
CA LEU A 201 -1.46 8.69 -14.53
C LEU A 201 -1.23 8.12 -15.92
N ARG A 202 -1.05 8.99 -16.92
CA ARG A 202 -0.76 8.57 -18.30
C ARG A 202 0.46 7.64 -18.37
N GLY A 203 0.22 6.45 -18.93
CA GLY A 203 1.24 5.43 -19.14
C GLY A 203 1.63 4.62 -17.90
N ASN A 204 1.14 4.97 -16.71
CA ASN A 204 1.39 4.20 -15.48
C ASN A 204 0.11 3.63 -14.86
N LEU A 205 -1.06 4.22 -15.08
CA LEU A 205 -2.32 3.78 -14.47
C LEU A 205 -2.92 2.60 -15.26
N LEU A 206 -3.23 1.50 -14.56
CA LEU A 206 -3.86 0.29 -15.11
C LEU A 206 -5.36 0.27 -14.86
N ALA A 207 -5.78 0.65 -13.65
CA ALA A 207 -7.19 0.66 -13.27
C ALA A 207 -7.53 1.74 -12.25
N ALA A 208 -8.81 2.13 -12.21
CA ALA A 208 -9.39 2.94 -11.14
C ALA A 208 -10.65 2.24 -10.60
N ILE A 209 -10.69 2.05 -9.28
CA ILE A 209 -11.82 1.46 -8.56
C ILE A 209 -12.64 2.62 -7.97
N VAL A 210 -13.93 2.69 -8.32
CA VAL A 210 -14.77 3.88 -8.11
C VAL A 210 -16.20 3.51 -7.66
N PRO A 211 -16.96 4.40 -7.01
CA PRO A 211 -18.40 4.21 -6.81
C PRO A 211 -19.15 3.99 -8.12
N HIS A 212 -20.03 2.99 -8.17
CA HIS A 212 -20.87 2.71 -9.35
C HIS A 212 -21.68 3.92 -9.79
N THR A 213 -22.17 4.76 -8.87
CA THR A 213 -22.95 5.97 -9.19
C THR A 213 -22.20 7.00 -10.04
N LEU A 214 -20.88 6.87 -10.20
CA LEU A 214 -20.05 7.73 -11.05
C LEU A 214 -19.66 7.07 -12.37
N TRP A 215 -19.94 5.78 -12.55
CA TRP A 215 -19.54 4.98 -13.70
C TRP A 215 -20.54 3.84 -13.99
N GLU A 216 -21.72 4.20 -14.50
CA GLU A 216 -22.71 3.26 -15.05
C GLU A 216 -22.93 3.50 -16.56
N ASP A 217 -23.70 2.61 -17.21
CA ASP A 217 -23.91 2.65 -18.66
C ASP A 217 -24.60 3.92 -19.17
N ASP A 218 -25.47 4.55 -18.37
CA ASP A 218 -26.22 5.75 -18.73
C ASP A 218 -25.64 7.05 -18.14
N LYS A 219 -24.75 6.95 -17.14
CA LYS A 219 -24.18 8.09 -16.39
C LYS A 219 -22.73 7.86 -16.04
N ARG A 220 -21.86 8.70 -16.59
CA ARG A 220 -20.42 8.67 -16.35
C ARG A 220 -19.94 10.05 -15.96
N ALA A 221 -19.11 10.13 -14.93
CA ALA A 221 -18.47 11.38 -14.54
C ALA A 221 -17.50 11.81 -15.66
N PRO A 222 -17.58 13.05 -16.17
CA PRO A 222 -16.75 13.50 -17.30
C PRO A 222 -15.23 13.37 -17.06
N TRP A 223 -14.78 13.54 -15.82
CA TRP A 223 -13.37 13.37 -15.46
C TRP A 223 -12.93 11.89 -15.51
N LEU A 224 -13.80 10.93 -15.17
CA LEU A 224 -13.50 9.50 -15.32
C LEU A 224 -13.42 9.07 -16.79
N GLU A 225 -14.18 9.72 -17.69
CA GLU A 225 -14.13 9.40 -19.12
C GLU A 225 -12.74 9.64 -19.73
N LYS A 226 -11.99 10.61 -19.21
CA LYS A 226 -10.61 10.89 -19.62
C LYS A 226 -9.70 9.67 -19.39
N LEU A 227 -9.92 8.93 -18.30
CA LEU A 227 -9.17 7.72 -18.00
C LEU A 227 -9.54 6.56 -18.94
N ALA A 228 -10.84 6.36 -19.18
CA ALA A 228 -11.32 5.28 -20.04
C ALA A 228 -10.80 5.38 -21.48
N GLN A 229 -10.51 6.60 -21.95
CA GLN A 229 -9.89 6.84 -23.26
C GLN A 229 -8.40 6.39 -23.33
N SER A 230 -7.79 6.06 -22.20
CA SER A 230 -6.35 5.77 -22.07
C SER A 230 -6.05 4.30 -21.73
N ASN A 231 -6.92 3.35 -22.11
CA ASN A 231 -6.82 1.92 -21.78
C ASN A 231 -6.83 1.61 -20.27
N VAL A 232 -7.29 2.55 -19.44
CA VAL A 232 -7.46 2.33 -18.00
C VAL A 232 -8.76 1.58 -17.75
N THR A 233 -8.71 0.51 -16.97
CA THR A 233 -9.91 -0.22 -16.55
C THR A 233 -10.62 0.54 -15.43
N ILE A 234 -11.87 0.97 -15.64
CA ILE A 234 -12.69 1.53 -14.56
C ILE A 234 -13.55 0.42 -13.97
N SER A 235 -13.35 0.13 -12.69
CA SER A 235 -14.03 -0.95 -11.96
C SER A 235 -14.96 -0.37 -10.91
N PRO A 236 -16.28 -0.31 -11.17
CA PRO A 236 -17.23 0.22 -10.21
C PRO A 236 -17.47 -0.74 -9.02
N TYR A 237 -17.72 -0.19 -7.83
CA TYR A 237 -18.22 -0.91 -6.66
C TYR A 237 -19.52 -0.27 -6.12
N VAL A 238 -20.29 -1.02 -5.32
CA VAL A 238 -21.60 -0.56 -4.86
C VAL A 238 -21.48 0.52 -3.79
N PHE A 239 -22.08 1.68 -4.07
CA PHE A 239 -22.20 2.79 -3.15
C PHE A 239 -23.59 2.79 -2.51
N VAL A 240 -23.64 2.78 -1.17
CA VAL A 240 -24.90 2.84 -0.43
C VAL A 240 -24.73 3.90 0.65
N PRO A 241 -25.36 5.09 0.53
CA PRO A 241 -25.23 6.13 1.54
C PRO A 241 -25.52 5.64 2.96
N GLY A 242 -24.76 6.15 3.93
CA GLY A 242 -24.94 5.81 5.34
C GLY A 242 -24.18 4.57 5.81
N ARG A 243 -23.28 4.01 4.99
CA ARG A 243 -22.35 2.94 5.41
C ARG A 243 -21.07 3.50 6.00
N HIS A 244 -20.43 2.73 6.88
CA HIS A 244 -19.13 3.06 7.45
C HIS A 244 -17.99 2.86 6.42
N PRO A 245 -16.84 3.55 6.57
CA PRO A 245 -15.71 3.43 5.65
C PRO A 245 -15.25 1.99 5.38
N GLU A 246 -15.27 1.12 6.39
CA GLU A 246 -14.86 -0.29 6.31
C GLU A 246 -15.72 -1.12 5.34
N TYR A 247 -16.98 -0.72 5.13
CA TYR A 247 -17.85 -1.37 4.15
C TYR A 247 -17.37 -1.16 2.71
N TYR A 248 -16.97 0.07 2.38
CA TYR A 248 -16.39 0.39 1.07
C TYR A 248 -14.96 -0.13 0.97
N GLN A 249 -14.29 -0.13 2.12
CA GLN A 249 -13.17 -0.97 2.52
C GLN A 249 -13.06 -2.31 1.77
N ALA A 250 -13.88 -3.23 2.27
CA ALA A 250 -13.99 -4.58 1.79
C ALA A 250 -14.34 -4.67 0.28
N GLN A 251 -15.18 -3.77 -0.23
CA GLN A 251 -15.56 -3.78 -1.64
C GLN A 251 -14.39 -3.41 -2.56
N LEU A 252 -13.65 -2.36 -2.19
CA LEU A 252 -12.49 -1.92 -2.95
C LEU A 252 -11.41 -3.02 -2.98
N GLU A 253 -11.14 -3.66 -1.83
CA GLU A 253 -10.23 -4.81 -1.76
C GLU A 253 -10.71 -5.98 -2.63
N ALA A 254 -12.01 -6.30 -2.61
CA ALA A 254 -12.58 -7.33 -3.47
C ALA A 254 -12.41 -7.02 -4.96
N SER A 255 -12.68 -5.78 -5.40
CA SER A 255 -12.48 -5.37 -6.80
C SER A 255 -11.02 -5.44 -7.22
N VAL A 256 -10.09 -4.96 -6.38
CA VAL A 256 -8.64 -5.06 -6.69
C VAL A 256 -8.21 -6.52 -6.79
N LYS A 257 -8.70 -7.38 -5.89
CA LYS A 257 -8.42 -8.81 -5.88
C LYS A 257 -8.87 -9.50 -7.17
N GLU A 258 -10.09 -9.20 -7.64
CA GLU A 258 -10.63 -9.72 -8.89
C GLU A 258 -9.79 -9.30 -10.09
N LEU A 259 -9.40 -8.02 -10.17
CA LEU A 259 -8.50 -7.51 -11.20
C LEU A 259 -7.17 -8.28 -11.18
N TYR A 260 -6.56 -8.44 -10.00
CA TYR A 260 -5.27 -9.10 -9.90
C TYR A 260 -5.33 -10.59 -10.28
N VAL A 261 -6.41 -11.30 -9.92
CA VAL A 261 -6.64 -12.67 -10.38
C VAL A 261 -6.74 -12.70 -11.91
N SER A 262 -7.49 -11.77 -12.51
CA SER A 262 -7.64 -11.71 -13.97
C SER A 262 -6.32 -11.41 -14.71
N TRP A 263 -5.42 -10.67 -14.07
CA TRP A 263 -4.10 -10.33 -14.61
C TRP A 263 -3.00 -11.36 -14.28
N GLY A 264 -3.30 -12.40 -13.49
CA GLY A 264 -2.29 -13.36 -13.01
C GLY A 264 -1.31 -12.78 -11.97
N ALA A 265 -1.67 -11.66 -11.33
CA ALA A 265 -0.89 -10.98 -10.32
C ALA A 265 -1.07 -11.58 -8.90
N LEU A 266 -2.09 -12.42 -8.68
CA LEU A 266 -2.27 -13.28 -7.51
C LEU A 266 -2.13 -14.74 -7.92
#